data_AF-A0A495JBI8-F1
#
_entry.id   AF-A0A495JBI8-F1
#
_cell.length_a   1.000
_cell.length_b   1.000
_cell.length_c   1.000
_cell.angle_alpha   90.00
_cell.angle_beta   90.00
_cell.angle_gamma   90.00
#
_symmetry.space_group_name_H-M   'P 1'
#
loop_
_entity.id
_entity.type
_entity.pdbx_description
1 polymer ?
#
loop_
_entity_poly.entity_id
_entity_poly.type
_entity_poly.pdbx_seq_one_letter_code
_entity_poly.pdbx_strand_id
1 'polypeptide(L)'
;MKTKCFLLIVLLFSVCTLAKAQTFEVPQNYEFNTQADFRKYEPDLIKAVSWFEQTPYNEQRLKRVDVAAFIMTWIQRCPYVTVETSEGINELGDKNNDLLVTYLAGYARFVLQGHMLGAQTGARMAGMKALFAKYEKDKLIIRDKRVEKLIKLDQEGGLQAWLSDELNSK
;
A
#
# COMPACT_ATOMS: atom_id res chain seq x y z
N MET A 1 -18.93 16.33 41.12
CA MET A 1 -18.48 14.97 40.71
C MET A 1 -18.91 14.57 39.30
N LYS A 2 -20.09 14.96 38.81
CA LYS A 2 -20.58 14.59 37.46
C LYS A 2 -19.73 15.13 36.29
N THR A 3 -19.17 16.34 36.41
CA THR A 3 -18.33 16.97 35.37
C THR A 3 -16.96 16.32 35.22
N LYS A 4 -16.38 15.77 36.30
CA LYS A 4 -15.08 15.08 36.28
C LYS A 4 -15.19 13.69 35.63
N CYS A 5 -16.32 12.99 35.79
CA CYS A 5 -16.59 11.73 35.08
C CYS A 5 -16.78 11.95 33.57
N PHE A 6 -17.41 13.05 33.17
CA PHE A 6 -17.62 13.35 31.74
C PHE A 6 -16.30 13.62 30.99
N LEU A 7 -15.37 14.37 31.62
CA LEU A 7 -14.04 14.62 31.06
C LEU A 7 -13.18 13.34 30.91
N LEU A 8 -13.34 12.35 31.79
CA LEU A 8 -12.62 11.08 31.71
C LEU A 8 -13.11 10.20 30.55
N ILE A 9 -14.41 10.24 30.25
CA ILE A 9 -15.03 9.45 29.16
C ILE A 9 -14.65 10.02 27.79
N VAL A 10 -14.58 11.35 27.66
CA VAL A 10 -14.14 12.00 26.41
C VAL A 10 -12.64 11.72 26.12
N LEU A 11 -11.81 11.66 27.17
CA LEU A 11 -10.39 11.33 27.02
C LEU A 11 -10.17 9.87 26.56
N LEU A 12 -10.97 8.92 27.06
CA LEU A 12 -10.88 7.50 26.68
C LEU A 12 -11.28 7.23 25.21
N PHE A 13 -12.23 7.99 24.67
CA PHE A 13 -12.60 7.86 23.24
C PHE A 13 -11.54 8.43 22.29
N SER A 14 -10.73 9.38 22.73
CA SER A 14 -9.71 10.01 21.88
C SER A 14 -8.45 9.16 21.68
N VAL A 15 -8.20 8.16 22.54
CA VAL A 15 -7.01 7.29 22.43
C VAL A 15 -7.24 6.13 21.44
N CYS A 16 -8.49 5.74 21.19
CA CYS A 16 -8.82 4.63 20.31
C CYS A 16 -8.52 4.89 18.82
N THR A 17 -8.38 6.15 18.40
CA THR A 17 -8.10 6.49 16.99
C THR A 17 -6.62 6.37 16.62
N LEU A 18 -5.71 6.30 17.60
CA LEU A 18 -4.27 6.12 17.40
C LEU A 18 -3.84 4.65 17.35
N ALA A 19 -4.71 3.71 17.75
CA ALA A 19 -4.37 2.30 17.92
C ALA A 19 -4.34 1.46 16.63
N LYS A 20 -4.63 2.02 15.46
CA LYS A 20 -4.79 1.23 14.21
C LYS A 20 -3.47 0.80 13.54
N ALA A 21 -2.32 1.37 13.92
CA ALA A 21 -1.02 1.03 13.33
C ALA A 21 -0.19 0.00 14.13
N GLN A 22 -0.73 -0.59 15.20
CA GLN A 22 0.07 -1.35 16.18
C GLN A 22 0.03 -2.89 16.07
N THR A 23 -0.70 -3.50 15.13
CA THR A 23 -1.02 -4.94 15.26
C THR A 23 -0.42 -5.90 14.23
N PHE A 24 0.43 -5.45 13.31
CA PHE A 24 1.10 -6.36 12.36
C PHE A 24 2.54 -6.63 12.77
N GLU A 25 2.97 -7.89 12.76
CA GLU A 25 4.38 -8.28 12.81
C GLU A 25 4.69 -9.17 11.61
N VAL A 26 5.88 -9.00 11.04
CA VAL A 26 6.33 -9.86 9.94
C VAL A 26 6.46 -11.29 10.46
N PRO A 27 5.85 -12.30 9.80
CA PRO A 27 5.98 -13.69 10.22
C PRO A 27 7.46 -14.08 10.35
N GLN A 28 7.83 -14.69 11.47
CA GLN A 28 9.21 -15.15 11.66
C GLN A 28 9.47 -16.38 10.79
N ASN A 29 10.66 -16.45 10.19
CA ASN A 29 11.11 -17.58 9.37
C ASN A 29 10.11 -17.94 8.25
N TYR A 30 9.53 -16.93 7.58
CA TYR A 30 8.70 -17.18 6.40
C TYR A 30 9.55 -17.76 5.28
N GLU A 31 8.97 -18.70 4.55
CA GLU A 31 9.57 -19.30 3.37
C GLU A 31 8.65 -19.10 2.17
N PHE A 32 9.24 -18.93 0.99
CA PHE A 32 8.54 -18.67 -0.27
C PHE A 32 9.09 -19.60 -1.35
N ASN A 33 9.05 -20.90 -1.08
CA ASN A 33 9.68 -21.93 -1.92
C ASN A 33 8.67 -22.61 -2.85
N THR A 34 7.45 -22.82 -2.37
CA THR A 34 6.36 -23.46 -3.11
C THR A 34 5.17 -22.54 -3.24
N GLN A 35 4.30 -22.79 -4.23
CA GLN A 35 3.03 -22.07 -4.36
C GLN A 35 2.18 -22.13 -3.08
N ALA A 36 2.20 -23.26 -2.36
CA ALA A 36 1.48 -23.43 -1.10
C ALA A 36 2.00 -22.47 -0.02
N ASP A 37 3.30 -22.19 0.02
CA ASP A 37 3.86 -21.22 0.95
C ASP A 37 3.37 -19.80 0.66
N PHE A 38 3.32 -19.38 -0.60
CA PHE A 38 2.75 -18.08 -0.97
C PHE A 38 1.28 -17.96 -0.55
N ARG A 39 0.48 -19.00 -0.82
CA ARG A 39 -0.94 -19.08 -0.42
C ARG A 39 -1.11 -18.97 1.09
N LYS A 40 -0.27 -19.68 1.85
CA LYS A 40 -0.27 -19.64 3.32
C LYS A 40 -0.11 -18.22 3.87
N TYR A 41 0.73 -17.40 3.24
CA TYR A 41 1.05 -16.05 3.71
C TYR A 41 0.20 -14.94 3.06
N GLU A 42 -0.77 -15.25 2.18
CA GLU A 42 -1.68 -14.24 1.61
C GLU A 42 -2.38 -13.38 2.68
N PRO A 43 -2.91 -13.93 3.79
CA PRO A 43 -3.53 -13.11 4.83
C PRO A 43 -2.53 -12.16 5.51
N ASP A 44 -1.29 -12.59 5.68
CA ASP A 44 -0.25 -11.77 6.29
C ASP A 44 0.28 -10.71 5.33
N LEU A 45 0.33 -10.99 4.02
CA LEU A 45 0.58 -9.97 3.01
C LEU A 45 -0.48 -8.87 3.10
N ILE A 46 -1.77 -9.21 3.14
CA ILE A 46 -2.85 -8.23 3.21
C ILE A 46 -2.71 -7.34 4.47
N LYS A 47 -2.36 -7.93 5.62
CA LYS A 47 -2.10 -7.18 6.86
C LYS A 47 -0.84 -6.30 6.74
N ALA A 48 0.23 -6.81 6.13
CA ALA A 48 1.46 -6.08 5.87
C ALA A 48 1.19 -4.83 5.02
N VAL A 49 0.47 -4.99 3.91
CA VAL A 49 0.06 -3.88 3.03
C VAL A 49 -0.76 -2.85 3.82
N SER A 50 -1.77 -3.31 4.57
CA SER A 50 -2.61 -2.41 5.39
C SER A 50 -1.79 -1.63 6.41
N TRP A 51 -0.84 -2.29 7.08
CA TRP A 51 0.05 -1.63 8.04
C TRP A 51 0.97 -0.62 7.36
N PHE A 52 1.55 -0.98 6.21
CA PHE A 52 2.49 -0.16 5.46
C PHE A 52 1.85 1.14 4.94
N GLU A 53 0.63 1.04 4.42
CA GLU A 53 -0.18 2.17 3.97
C GLU A 53 -0.55 3.10 5.13
N GLN A 54 -0.96 2.54 6.27
CA GLN A 54 -1.52 3.32 7.38
C GLN A 54 -0.47 3.96 8.28
N THR A 55 0.69 3.34 8.44
CA THR A 55 1.77 3.79 9.33
C THR A 55 2.53 4.96 8.71
N PRO A 56 2.72 6.11 9.38
CA PRO A 56 3.54 7.23 8.90
C PRO A 56 5.02 6.86 8.66
N TYR A 57 5.70 7.57 7.76
CA TYR A 57 7.09 7.29 7.33
C TYR A 57 8.11 7.37 8.48
N ASN A 58 7.93 8.31 9.42
CA ASN A 58 8.81 8.46 10.58
C ASN A 58 8.54 7.45 11.70
N GLU A 59 7.45 6.70 11.64
CA GLU A 59 7.11 5.71 12.66
C GLU A 59 7.70 4.35 12.31
N GLN A 60 8.26 3.68 13.31
CA GLN A 60 8.70 2.28 13.23
C GLN A 60 9.61 1.99 12.01
N ARG A 61 10.56 2.90 11.73
CA ARG A 61 11.41 2.85 10.50
C ARG A 61 12.10 1.52 10.24
N LEU A 62 12.62 0.85 11.27
CA LEU A 62 13.26 -0.47 11.10
C LEU A 62 12.23 -1.52 10.66
N LYS A 63 11.11 -1.61 11.38
CA LYS A 63 10.01 -2.50 11.01
C LYS A 63 9.44 -2.21 9.63
N ARG A 64 9.40 -0.94 9.21
CA ARG A 64 9.00 -0.55 7.85
C ARG A 64 9.87 -1.20 6.79
N VAL A 65 11.19 -1.27 7.01
CA VAL A 65 12.12 -1.97 6.11
C VAL A 65 11.78 -3.45 6.05
N ASP A 66 11.55 -4.10 7.20
CA ASP A 66 11.22 -5.53 7.26
C ASP A 66 9.87 -5.83 6.58
N VAL A 67 8.86 -4.98 6.79
CA VAL A 67 7.55 -5.09 6.17
C VAL A 67 7.64 -4.88 4.66
N ALA A 68 8.38 -3.87 4.20
CA ALA A 68 8.62 -3.63 2.78
C ALA A 68 9.33 -4.84 2.14
N ALA A 69 10.35 -5.40 2.81
CA ALA A 69 11.07 -6.57 2.33
C ALA A 69 10.15 -7.79 2.21
N PHE A 70 9.31 -8.05 3.21
CA PHE A 70 8.32 -9.12 3.16
C PHE A 70 7.35 -8.97 1.98
N ILE A 71 6.76 -7.77 1.82
CA ILE A 71 5.84 -7.45 0.71
C ILE A 71 6.53 -7.65 -0.64
N MET A 72 7.71 -7.05 -0.83
CA MET A 72 8.43 -7.09 -2.10
C MET A 72 8.90 -8.50 -2.44
N THR A 73 9.38 -9.26 -1.45
CA THR A 73 9.78 -10.65 -1.67
C THR A 73 8.59 -11.51 -2.10
N TRP A 74 7.42 -11.33 -1.49
CA TRP A 74 6.21 -12.03 -1.90
C TRP A 74 5.83 -11.65 -3.33
N ILE A 75 5.75 -10.35 -3.65
CA ILE A 75 5.34 -9.86 -4.98
C ILE A 75 6.28 -10.35 -6.08
N GLN A 76 7.60 -10.28 -5.86
CA GLN A 76 8.59 -10.64 -6.87
C GLN A 76 8.67 -12.14 -7.13
N ARG A 77 8.36 -12.98 -6.12
CA ARG A 77 8.52 -14.43 -6.21
C ARG A 77 7.20 -15.19 -6.37
N CYS A 78 6.06 -14.54 -6.19
CA CYS A 78 4.75 -15.18 -6.27
C CYS A 78 4.52 -15.75 -7.68
N PRO A 79 4.25 -17.07 -7.82
CA PRO A 79 4.15 -17.68 -9.13
C PRO A 79 2.79 -17.46 -9.83
N TYR A 80 1.84 -16.79 -9.18
CA TYR A 80 0.46 -16.63 -9.69
C TYR A 80 -0.10 -15.21 -9.58
N VAL A 81 0.64 -14.26 -9.01
CA VAL A 81 0.28 -12.83 -9.04
C VAL A 81 1.42 -12.09 -9.74
N THR A 82 1.13 -11.60 -10.94
CA THR A 82 2.05 -10.73 -11.69
C THR A 82 1.55 -9.30 -11.57
N VAL A 83 2.33 -8.46 -10.91
CA VAL A 83 2.06 -7.02 -10.84
C VAL A 83 2.68 -6.36 -12.07
N GLU A 84 1.88 -5.61 -12.81
CA GLU A 84 2.36 -4.86 -13.97
C GLU A 84 2.95 -3.52 -13.52
N THR A 85 4.03 -3.11 -14.18
CA THR A 85 4.67 -1.81 -13.96
C THR A 85 5.28 -1.31 -15.28
N SER A 86 5.57 -0.02 -15.34
CA SER A 86 6.26 0.66 -16.44
C SER A 86 7.36 1.55 -15.87
N GLU A 87 8.18 2.15 -16.74
CA GLU A 87 9.13 3.18 -16.33
C GLU A 87 8.43 4.37 -15.66
N GLY A 88 7.35 4.90 -16.23
CA GLY A 88 6.62 6.03 -15.65
C GLY A 88 5.96 5.72 -14.31
N ILE A 89 5.59 4.46 -14.04
CA ILE A 89 5.12 4.03 -12.71
C ILE A 89 6.30 3.90 -11.73
N ASN A 90 7.41 3.31 -12.16
CA ASN A 90 8.61 3.15 -11.33
C ASN A 90 9.17 4.51 -10.88
N GLU A 91 9.17 5.48 -11.79
CA GLU A 91 9.60 6.86 -11.58
C GLU A 91 8.82 7.59 -10.48
N LEU A 92 7.58 7.19 -10.19
CA LEU A 92 6.80 7.77 -9.08
C LEU A 92 7.44 7.46 -7.71
N GLY A 93 8.29 6.44 -7.66
CA GLY A 93 9.07 6.07 -6.48
C GLY A 93 10.38 6.83 -6.29
N ASP A 94 10.91 7.54 -7.30
CA ASP A 94 12.28 8.08 -7.27
C ASP A 94 12.60 8.93 -6.05
N LYS A 95 11.64 9.76 -5.62
CA LYS A 95 11.79 10.64 -4.46
C LYS A 95 11.39 9.97 -3.16
N ASN A 96 10.57 8.92 -3.23
CA ASN A 96 9.98 8.24 -2.08
C ASN A 96 9.76 6.76 -2.45
N ASN A 97 10.76 5.91 -2.23
CA ASN A 97 10.74 4.49 -2.65
C ASN A 97 9.49 3.72 -2.16
N ASP A 98 9.02 4.06 -0.97
CA ASP A 98 7.82 3.51 -0.35
C ASP A 98 6.55 3.73 -1.18
N LEU A 99 6.50 4.74 -2.07
CA LEU A 99 5.37 4.95 -2.99
C LEU A 99 5.28 3.83 -4.03
N LEU A 100 6.41 3.41 -4.61
CA LEU A 100 6.43 2.29 -5.54
C LEU A 100 6.03 0.99 -4.82
N VAL A 101 6.57 0.75 -3.61
CA VAL A 101 6.16 -0.39 -2.77
C VAL A 101 4.65 -0.34 -2.51
N THR A 102 4.10 0.84 -2.21
CA THR A 102 2.66 1.03 -1.97
C THR A 102 1.82 0.72 -3.21
N TYR A 103 2.25 1.14 -4.39
CA TYR A 103 1.57 0.80 -5.65
C TYR A 103 1.52 -0.72 -5.85
N LEU A 104 2.67 -1.38 -5.76
CA LEU A 104 2.78 -2.83 -5.99
C LEU A 104 1.96 -3.61 -4.95
N ALA A 105 2.00 -3.17 -3.70
CA ALA A 105 1.25 -3.74 -2.58
C ALA A 105 -0.26 -3.59 -2.76
N GLY A 106 -0.74 -2.40 -3.14
CA GLY A 106 -2.15 -2.13 -3.39
C GLY A 106 -2.70 -2.97 -4.55
N TYR A 107 -1.91 -3.12 -5.62
CA TYR A 107 -2.22 -4.01 -6.73
C TYR A 107 -2.37 -5.46 -6.26
N ALA A 108 -1.34 -6.00 -5.60
CA ALA A 108 -1.33 -7.39 -5.16
C ALA A 108 -2.49 -7.68 -4.19
N ARG A 109 -2.76 -6.77 -3.24
CA ARG A 109 -3.90 -6.88 -2.33
C ARG A 109 -5.23 -6.94 -3.08
N PHE A 110 -5.42 -6.10 -4.10
CA PHE A 110 -6.65 -6.11 -4.90
C PHE A 110 -6.87 -7.46 -5.57
N VAL A 111 -5.83 -8.02 -6.19
CA VAL A 111 -5.88 -9.36 -6.83
C VAL A 111 -6.23 -10.44 -5.81
N LEU A 112 -5.60 -10.42 -4.63
CA LEU A 112 -5.81 -11.42 -3.58
C LEU A 112 -7.21 -11.38 -2.96
N GLN A 113 -7.85 -10.21 -2.90
CA GLN A 113 -9.19 -10.05 -2.32
C GLN A 113 -10.32 -10.57 -3.22
N GLY A 114 -9.99 -11.31 -4.28
CA GLY A 114 -10.99 -11.96 -5.13
C GLY A 114 -11.69 -11.00 -6.08
N HIS A 115 -11.19 -9.77 -6.23
CA HIS A 115 -11.61 -8.84 -7.27
C HIS A 115 -11.04 -9.33 -8.62
N MET A 116 -11.72 -10.33 -9.19
CA MET A 116 -11.47 -11.00 -10.48
C MET A 116 -10.00 -11.04 -10.94
N LEU A 117 -9.42 -12.25 -10.90
CA LEU A 117 -8.38 -12.66 -11.86
C LEU A 117 -8.89 -12.32 -13.27
N GLY A 118 -8.42 -11.21 -13.86
CA GLY A 118 -8.82 -10.79 -15.22
C GLY A 118 -9.20 -9.32 -15.42
N ALA A 119 -9.29 -8.46 -14.39
CA ALA A 119 -9.41 -7.01 -14.62
C ALA A 119 -8.11 -6.31 -14.19
N GLN A 120 -7.03 -6.47 -14.98
CA GLN A 120 -5.74 -5.78 -14.77
C GLN A 120 -5.94 -4.28 -14.52
N THR A 121 -6.89 -3.67 -15.22
CA THR A 121 -7.32 -2.27 -14.99
C THR A 121 -7.70 -1.98 -13.54
N GLY A 122 -8.50 -2.84 -12.90
CA GLY A 122 -8.91 -2.66 -11.51
C GLY A 122 -7.72 -2.72 -10.54
N ALA A 123 -6.81 -3.67 -10.76
CA ALA A 123 -5.62 -3.84 -9.92
C ALA A 123 -4.63 -2.66 -10.10
N ARG A 124 -4.40 -2.21 -11.34
CA ARG A 124 -3.61 -1.00 -11.63
C ARG A 124 -4.20 0.23 -10.94
N MET A 125 -5.52 0.41 -11.05
CA MET A 125 -6.23 1.51 -10.39
C MET A 125 -6.09 1.41 -8.87
N ALA A 126 -6.25 0.23 -8.28
CA ALA A 126 -6.09 0.03 -6.84
C ALA A 126 -4.67 0.36 -6.35
N GLY A 127 -3.64 -0.04 -7.09
CA GLY A 127 -2.25 0.35 -6.82
C GLY A 127 -2.05 1.86 -6.84
N MET A 128 -2.54 2.55 -7.88
CA MET A 128 -2.42 4.01 -7.97
C MET A 128 -3.16 4.72 -6.84
N LYS A 129 -4.38 4.26 -6.50
CA LYS A 129 -5.16 4.83 -5.39
C LYS A 129 -4.48 4.66 -4.05
N ALA A 130 -3.83 3.51 -3.81
CA ALA A 130 -3.04 3.28 -2.62
C ALA A 130 -1.84 4.24 -2.55
N LEU A 131 -1.11 4.41 -3.66
CA LEU A 131 0.00 5.35 -3.77
C LEU A 131 -0.45 6.78 -3.48
N PHE A 132 -1.54 7.24 -4.09
CA PHE A 132 -2.07 8.59 -3.87
C PHE A 132 -2.50 8.82 -2.43
N ALA A 133 -3.24 7.86 -1.85
CA ALA A 133 -3.65 7.94 -0.46
C ALA A 133 -2.45 8.05 0.48
N LYS A 134 -1.36 7.31 0.20
CA LYS A 134 -0.11 7.42 0.96
C LYS A 134 0.54 8.80 0.78
N TYR A 135 0.63 9.26 -0.47
CA TYR A 135 1.21 10.54 -0.85
C TYR A 135 0.53 11.74 -0.19
N GLU A 136 -0.81 11.71 -0.09
CA GLU A 136 -1.61 12.78 0.50
C GLU A 136 -1.62 12.75 2.02
N LYS A 137 -1.60 11.55 2.62
CA LYS A 137 -1.69 11.39 4.08
C LYS A 137 -0.40 11.76 4.80
N ASP A 138 0.76 11.43 4.21
CA ASP A 138 2.04 11.53 4.90
C ASP A 138 2.73 12.88 4.66
N LYS A 139 2.90 13.65 5.74
CA LYS A 139 3.48 15.00 5.67
C LYS A 139 4.99 15.00 5.42
N LEU A 140 5.65 13.85 5.55
CA LEU A 140 7.11 13.72 5.39
C LEU A 140 7.53 13.32 3.98
N ILE A 141 6.55 13.07 3.10
CA ILE A 141 6.82 12.76 1.71
C ILE A 141 7.41 13.97 0.99
N ILE A 142 8.49 13.71 0.25
CA ILE A 142 9.08 14.70 -0.66
C ILE A 142 8.13 14.88 -1.83
N ARG A 143 7.69 16.12 -2.07
CA ARG A 143 6.72 16.40 -3.14
C ARG A 143 7.28 16.08 -4.53
N ASP A 144 6.45 15.43 -5.34
CA ASP A 144 6.73 15.09 -6.72
C ASP A 144 5.60 15.60 -7.62
N LYS A 145 5.96 16.46 -8.59
CA LYS A 145 5.02 17.04 -9.56
C LYS A 145 4.38 15.97 -10.44
N ARG A 146 5.08 14.85 -10.71
CA ARG A 146 4.55 13.72 -11.48
C ARG A 146 3.37 13.09 -10.74
N VAL A 147 3.55 12.79 -9.44
CA VAL A 147 2.48 12.25 -8.59
C VAL A 147 1.32 13.24 -8.46
N GLU A 148 1.60 14.52 -8.22
CA GLU A 148 0.56 15.55 -8.13
C GLU A 148 -0.25 15.72 -9.42
N LYS A 149 0.40 15.63 -10.58
CA LYS A 149 -0.28 15.69 -11.87
C LYS A 149 -1.22 14.49 -12.05
N LEU A 150 -0.79 13.30 -11.64
CA LEU A 150 -1.61 12.09 -11.75
C LEU A 150 -2.79 12.09 -10.76
N ILE A 151 -2.61 12.65 -9.56
CA ILE A 151 -3.72 12.86 -8.61
C ILE A 151 -4.78 13.78 -9.20
N LYS A 152 -4.38 14.88 -9.85
CA LYS A 152 -5.32 15.78 -10.54
C LYS A 152 -6.01 15.09 -11.71
N LEU A 153 -5.25 14.37 -12.53
CA LEU A 153 -5.79 13.62 -13.66
C LEU A 153 -6.81 12.57 -13.20
N ASP A 154 -6.59 11.94 -12.05
CA ASP A 154 -7.53 11.02 -11.42
C ASP A 154 -8.82 11.69 -10.96
N GLN A 155 -8.75 12.88 -10.37
CA GLN A 155 -9.91 13.70 -10.02
C GLN A 155 -10.73 14.12 -11.25
N GLU A 156 -10.06 14.28 -12.40
CA GLU A 156 -10.67 14.59 -13.70
C GLU A 156 -11.17 13.34 -14.44
N GLY A 157 -10.94 12.13 -13.92
CA GLY A 157 -11.36 10.86 -14.52
C GLY A 157 -10.43 10.30 -15.61
N GLY A 158 -9.26 10.92 -15.83
CA GLY A 158 -8.31 10.55 -16.88
C GLY A 158 -7.30 9.45 -16.50
N LEU A 159 -7.23 9.03 -15.24
CA LEU A 159 -6.18 8.11 -14.76
C LEU A 159 -6.18 6.75 -15.48
N GLN A 160 -7.36 6.18 -15.72
CA GLN A 160 -7.47 4.87 -16.37
C GLN A 160 -6.94 4.90 -17.81
N ALA A 161 -7.20 5.99 -18.54
CA ALA A 161 -6.69 6.19 -19.89
C ALA A 161 -5.16 6.30 -19.86
N TRP A 162 -4.62 7.13 -18.96
CA TRP A 162 -3.17 7.24 -18.78
C TRP A 162 -2.51 5.89 -18.45
N LEU A 163 -3.07 5.11 -17.52
CA LEU A 163 -2.57 3.77 -17.19
C LEU A 163 -2.61 2.81 -18.39
N SER A 164 -3.61 2.97 -19.27
CA SER A 164 -3.73 2.15 -20.47
C SER A 164 -2.64 2.52 -21.49
N ASP A 165 -2.39 3.80 -21.68
CA ASP A 165 -1.34 4.28 -22.60
C ASP A 165 0.04 3.91 -22.05
N GLU A 166 0.29 4.17 -20.78
CA GLU A 166 1.57 3.96 -20.09
C GLU A 166 2.02 2.49 -20.10
N LEU A 167 1.09 1.55 -19.90
CA LEU A 167 1.42 0.11 -19.83
C LEU A 167 1.32 -0.62 -21.18
N ASN A 168 0.77 0.02 -22.22
CA ASN A 168 0.70 -0.54 -23.57
C ASN A 168 1.75 0.06 -24.53
N SER A 169 2.34 1.20 -24.16
CA SER A 169 3.45 1.82 -24.88
C SER A 169 4.73 1.03 -24.59
N LYS A 170 5.10 0.13 -25.50
CA LYS A 170 6.39 -0.61 -25.47
C LYS A 170 7.49 0.20 -26.14
#